data_AF-A0A068U0G7-F1
#
_entry.id   AF-A0A068U0G7-F1
#
_cell.length_a   1.000
_cell.length_b   1.000
_cell.length_c   1.000
_cell.angle_alpha   90.00
_cell.angle_beta   90.00
_cell.angle_gamma   90.00
#
_symmetry.space_group_name_H-M   'P 1'
#
loop_
_entity.id
_entity.type
_entity.pdbx_description
1 polymer ?
#
loop_
_entity_poly.entity_id
_entity_poly.type
_entity_poly.pdbx_seq_one_letter_code
_entity_poly.pdbx_strand_id
1 'polypeptide(L)'
;MHYSLFSFHFMVMIYFCHSFLDNTEFVLLILQITGLAFSSLSSDYIYVQGVDYEVLCGNWYESEKAFSFRGDSNWLGFSKCPSRDIVGGWCDSGNVFVADIGLEKRY
;
A
#
# COMPACT_ATOMS: atom_id res chain seq x y z
N MET A 1 -18.40 20.97 -7.12
CA MET A 1 -18.27 19.64 -7.77
C MET A 1 -17.13 18.85 -7.11
N HIS A 2 -17.28 18.41 -5.85
CA HIS A 2 -16.21 17.71 -5.10
C HIS A 2 -16.61 16.29 -4.64
N TYR A 3 -17.81 15.82 -5.02
CA TYR A 3 -18.33 14.52 -4.60
C TYR A 3 -17.95 13.35 -5.53
N SER A 4 -17.42 13.62 -6.73
CA SER A 4 -17.09 12.55 -7.69
C SER A 4 -15.81 11.78 -7.34
N LEU A 5 -14.76 12.48 -6.87
CA LEU A 5 -13.48 11.86 -6.50
C LEU A 5 -13.58 10.98 -5.25
N PHE A 6 -14.40 11.40 -4.27
CA PHE A 6 -14.61 10.63 -3.04
C PHE A 6 -15.41 9.35 -3.32
N SER A 7 -16.42 9.42 -4.19
CA SER A 7 -17.19 8.25 -4.61
C SER A 7 -16.39 7.29 -5.49
N PHE A 8 -15.44 7.80 -6.30
CA PHE A 8 -14.56 6.95 -7.11
C PHE A 8 -13.52 6.23 -6.27
N HIS A 9 -12.89 6.90 -5.30
CA HIS A 9 -11.97 6.25 -4.35
C HIS A 9 -12.68 5.19 -3.51
N PHE A 10 -13.91 5.46 -3.07
CA PHE A 10 -14.68 4.50 -2.27
C PHE A 10 -15.16 3.31 -3.10
N MET A 11 -15.60 3.55 -4.34
CA MET A 11 -15.98 2.48 -5.27
C MET A 11 -14.77 1.65 -5.70
N VAL A 12 -13.62 2.28 -5.95
CA VAL A 12 -12.34 1.58 -6.14
C VAL A 12 -12.05 0.77 -4.90
N MET A 13 -12.03 1.33 -3.68
CA MET A 13 -11.81 0.54 -2.45
C MET A 13 -12.74 -0.67 -2.31
N ILE A 14 -14.02 -0.57 -2.68
CA ILE A 14 -14.97 -1.69 -2.60
C ILE A 14 -14.68 -2.75 -3.68
N TYR A 15 -14.45 -2.35 -4.93
CA TYR A 15 -14.07 -3.28 -6.01
C TYR A 15 -12.69 -3.91 -5.77
N PHE A 16 -11.76 -3.11 -5.25
CA PHE A 16 -10.42 -3.52 -4.86
C PHE A 16 -10.50 -4.52 -3.72
N CYS A 17 -11.25 -4.22 -2.65
CA CYS A 17 -11.48 -5.18 -1.57
C CYS A 17 -12.04 -6.50 -2.10
N HIS A 18 -13.02 -6.47 -3.03
CA HIS A 18 -13.61 -7.69 -3.58
C HIS A 18 -12.66 -8.50 -4.49
N SER A 19 -11.97 -7.86 -5.44
CA SER A 19 -11.04 -8.58 -6.34
C SER A 19 -9.73 -9.00 -5.67
N PHE A 20 -9.34 -8.30 -4.60
CA PHE A 20 -8.10 -8.53 -3.86
C PHE A 20 -8.30 -9.52 -2.69
N LEU A 21 -9.48 -9.54 -2.04
CA LEU A 21 -9.85 -10.55 -1.03
C LEU A 21 -9.98 -11.97 -1.62
N ASP A 22 -10.37 -12.08 -2.90
CA ASP A 22 -10.49 -13.39 -3.57
C ASP A 22 -9.11 -14.05 -3.82
N ASN A 23 -8.02 -13.27 -3.84
CA ASN A 23 -6.65 -13.78 -3.88
C ASN A 23 -6.08 -13.91 -2.46
N THR A 24 -6.44 -15.01 -1.80
CA THR A 24 -6.18 -15.30 -0.39
C THR A 24 -4.71 -15.21 0.03
N GLU A 25 -3.73 -15.52 -0.83
CA GLU A 25 -2.31 -15.47 -0.44
C GLU A 25 -1.80 -14.05 -0.14
N PHE A 26 -2.37 -13.05 -0.81
CA PHE A 26 -1.89 -11.67 -0.73
C PHE A 26 -2.44 -10.96 0.51
N VAL A 27 -3.71 -11.21 0.85
CA VAL A 27 -4.41 -10.59 1.98
C VAL A 27 -4.20 -11.34 3.29
N LEU A 28 -3.83 -12.63 3.28
CA LEU A 28 -3.54 -13.40 4.49
C LEU A 28 -2.43 -12.78 5.37
N LEU A 29 -1.61 -11.90 4.82
CA LEU A 29 -0.55 -11.17 5.53
C LEU A 29 -1.01 -9.87 6.20
N ILE A 30 -2.24 -9.41 5.92
CA ILE A 30 -2.79 -8.14 6.40
C ILE A 30 -4.13 -8.42 7.10
N LEU A 31 -4.11 -8.58 8.42
CA LEU A 31 -5.28 -8.81 9.28
C LEU A 31 -6.38 -7.76 9.07
N GLN A 32 -6.01 -6.48 8.93
CA GLN A 32 -6.98 -5.41 8.70
C GLN A 32 -6.33 -4.22 8.00
N ILE A 33 -6.94 -3.76 6.90
CA ILE A 33 -6.42 -2.62 6.13
C ILE A 33 -6.77 -1.30 6.82
N THR A 34 -5.76 -0.46 7.04
CA THR A 34 -5.88 0.87 7.67
C THR A 34 -5.49 2.01 6.74
N GLY A 35 -4.73 1.72 5.67
CA GLY A 35 -4.27 2.72 4.72
C GLY A 35 -4.00 2.13 3.35
N LEU A 36 -4.21 2.96 2.31
CA LEU A 36 -3.96 2.61 0.91
C LEU A 36 -3.40 3.81 0.17
N ALA A 37 -2.46 3.57 -0.74
CA ALA A 37 -1.99 4.59 -1.68
C ALA A 37 -1.50 3.94 -2.98
N PHE A 38 -1.90 4.46 -4.13
CA PHE A 38 -1.33 4.04 -5.42
C PHE A 38 0.12 4.47 -5.55
N SER A 39 0.92 3.71 -6.30
CA SER A 39 2.27 4.13 -6.69
C SER A 39 2.24 5.35 -7.60
N SER A 40 3.25 6.21 -7.46
CA SER A 40 3.51 7.34 -8.36
C SER A 40 4.35 6.96 -9.57
N LEU A 41 5.06 5.84 -9.50
CA LEU A 41 5.91 5.35 -10.60
C LEU A 41 5.12 4.50 -11.59
N SER A 42 4.18 3.70 -11.11
CA SER A 42 3.27 2.90 -11.93
C SER A 42 1.90 2.80 -11.29
N SER A 43 0.85 3.10 -12.07
CA SER A 43 -0.54 2.96 -11.63
C SER A 43 -0.94 1.52 -11.31
N ASP A 44 -0.12 0.54 -11.70
CA ASP A 44 -0.40 -0.88 -11.56
C ASP A 44 -0.06 -1.39 -10.17
N TYR A 45 0.67 -0.60 -9.37
CA TYR A 45 1.08 -0.95 -8.02
C TYR A 45 0.31 -0.16 -6.98
N ILE A 46 0.00 -0.83 -5.86
CA ILE A 46 -0.62 -0.22 -4.69
C ILE A 46 0.18 -0.54 -3.43
N TYR A 47 0.23 0.42 -2.52
CA TYR A 47 0.69 0.25 -1.15
C TYR A 47 -0.52 0.03 -0.23
N VAL A 48 -0.44 -1.01 0.59
CA VAL A 48 -1.46 -1.41 1.56
C VAL A 48 -0.82 -1.44 2.94
N GLN A 49 -1.39 -0.67 3.86
CA GLN A 49 -1.03 -0.70 5.28
C GLN A 49 -2.04 -1.54 6.04
N GLY A 50 -1.53 -2.48 6.83
CA GLY A 50 -2.29 -3.26 7.80
C GLY A 50 -2.34 -2.67 9.20
N VAL A 51 -3.15 -3.29 10.06
CA VAL A 51 -2.98 -3.24 11.53
C VAL A 51 -1.72 -4.01 11.94
N ASP A 52 -1.32 -4.96 11.12
CA ASP A 52 -0.13 -5.76 11.21
C ASP A 52 1.10 -4.88 11.11
N TYR A 53 2.24 -5.39 11.57
CA TYR A 53 3.54 -4.74 11.50
C TYR A 53 4.07 -4.57 10.06
N GLU A 54 3.23 -4.71 9.03
CA GLU A 54 3.62 -4.82 7.62
C GLU A 54 2.89 -3.77 6.75
N VAL A 55 3.68 -3.08 5.93
CA VAL A 55 3.20 -2.33 4.76
C VAL A 55 3.61 -3.09 3.52
N LEU A 56 2.65 -3.41 2.68
CA LEU A 56 2.85 -4.27 1.53
C LEU A 56 2.67 -3.48 0.24
N CYS A 57 3.46 -3.84 -0.79
CA CYS A 57 3.30 -3.34 -2.15
C CYS A 57 3.11 -4.51 -3.12
N GLY A 58 2.19 -4.36 -4.07
CA GLY A 58 2.11 -5.30 -5.19
C GLY A 58 1.22 -4.83 -6.33
N ASN A 59 1.26 -5.61 -7.41
CA ASN A 59 0.50 -5.37 -8.62
C ASN A 59 -0.96 -5.77 -8.37
N TRP A 60 -1.87 -4.82 -8.49
CA TRP A 60 -3.28 -5.08 -8.21
C TRP A 60 -4.07 -5.61 -9.39
N TYR A 61 -3.55 -5.49 -10.61
CA TYR A 61 -4.13 -6.12 -11.79
C TYR A 61 -3.80 -7.62 -11.83
N GLU A 62 -2.57 -7.97 -11.47
CA GLU A 62 -2.07 -9.36 -11.49
C GLU A 62 -2.22 -10.07 -10.14
N SER A 63 -2.65 -9.35 -9.10
CA SER A 63 -2.71 -9.84 -7.72
C SER A 63 -1.38 -10.43 -7.21
N GLU A 64 -0.25 -9.85 -7.63
CA GLU A 64 1.10 -10.36 -7.36
C GLU A 64 1.87 -9.47 -6.37
N LYS A 65 2.35 -10.06 -5.27
CA LYS A 65 3.08 -9.33 -4.23
C LYS A 65 4.46 -8.95 -4.77
N ALA A 66 4.76 -7.65 -4.78
CA ALA A 66 6.08 -7.18 -5.17
C ALA A 66 7.05 -7.24 -3.99
N PHE A 67 6.71 -6.58 -2.88
CA PHE A 67 7.53 -6.55 -1.68
C PHE A 67 6.72 -6.14 -0.46
N SER A 68 7.33 -6.22 0.71
CA SER A 68 6.72 -5.76 1.97
C SER A 68 7.78 -5.24 2.92
N PHE A 69 7.41 -4.22 3.68
CA PHE A 69 8.21 -3.64 4.74
C PHE A 69 7.62 -4.03 6.08
N ARG A 70 8.45 -4.59 6.96
CA ARG A 70 8.06 -4.82 8.34
C ARG A 70 8.65 -3.74 9.23
N GLY A 71 7.79 -3.12 10.01
CA GLY A 71 8.16 -2.28 11.13
C GLY A 71 8.59 -3.14 12.32
N ASP A 72 9.15 -2.49 13.33
CA ASP A 72 9.42 -3.08 14.63
C ASP A 72 8.15 -3.15 15.51
N SER A 73 7.16 -2.31 15.22
CA SER A 73 5.84 -2.32 15.83
C SER A 73 4.76 -1.72 14.91
N ASN A 74 3.52 -1.54 15.39
CA ASN A 74 2.37 -1.29 14.50
C ASN A 74 2.56 0.00 13.73
N TRP A 75 2.32 -0.03 12.43
CA TRP A 75 2.35 1.19 11.62
C TRP A 75 1.16 2.07 12.01
N LEU A 76 1.44 3.27 12.48
CA LEU A 76 0.42 4.26 12.82
C LEU A 76 0.00 5.09 11.60
N GLY A 77 0.83 5.10 10.56
CA GLY A 77 0.54 5.72 9.28
C GLY A 77 1.74 5.65 8.34
N PHE A 78 1.45 5.70 7.04
CA PHE A 78 2.46 5.95 6.02
C PHE A 78 2.05 7.11 5.12
N SER A 79 3.05 7.74 4.52
CA SER A 79 2.87 8.74 3.47
C SER A 79 3.81 8.44 2.32
N LYS A 80 3.40 8.87 1.12
CA LYS A 80 4.15 8.66 -0.11
C LYS A 80 4.46 10.00 -0.78
N CYS A 81 5.68 10.16 -1.29
CA CYS A 81 6.02 11.31 -2.11
C CYS A 81 5.20 11.33 -3.43
N PRO A 82 4.63 12.45 -3.90
CA PRO A 82 3.85 12.47 -5.14
C PRO A 82 4.65 12.19 -6.42
N SER A 83 5.96 12.45 -6.43
CA SER A 83 6.80 12.33 -7.62
C SER A 83 7.76 11.13 -7.61
N ARG A 84 7.79 10.37 -6.52
CA ARG A 84 8.66 9.21 -6.31
C ARG A 84 7.96 8.23 -5.38
N ASP A 85 8.27 6.95 -5.50
CA ASP A 85 7.82 5.96 -4.52
C ASP A 85 8.75 5.95 -3.31
N ILE A 86 8.76 7.05 -2.59
CA ILE A 86 9.33 7.09 -1.23
C ILE A 86 8.17 6.82 -0.28
N VAL A 87 8.24 5.72 0.45
CA VAL A 87 7.28 5.34 1.49
C VAL A 87 7.91 5.62 2.84
N GLY A 88 7.34 6.56 3.57
CA GLY A 88 7.73 6.86 4.94
C GLY A 88 6.59 6.53 5.89
N GLY A 89 6.88 5.95 7.05
CA GLY A 89 5.89 5.74 8.08
C GLY A 89 6.50 5.65 9.46
N TRP A 90 5.63 5.70 10.47
CA TRP A 90 6.04 5.67 11.86
C TRP A 90 5.31 4.56 12.59
N CYS A 91 6.04 3.93 13.52
CA CYS A 91 5.57 2.82 14.32
C CYS A 91 5.15 3.29 15.72
N ASP A 92 4.33 2.51 16.42
CA ASP A 92 3.90 2.80 17.79
C ASP A 92 5.06 2.91 18.80
N SER A 93 6.21 2.33 18.47
CA SER A 93 7.45 2.38 19.24
C SER A 93 8.12 3.76 19.21
N GLY A 94 7.65 4.63 18.32
CA GLY A 94 8.25 5.94 18.03
C GLY A 94 9.33 5.88 16.94
N ASN A 95 9.63 4.70 16.39
CA ASN A 95 10.56 4.57 15.28
C ASN A 95 9.95 5.05 13.96
N VAL A 96 10.80 5.61 13.10
CA VAL A 96 10.42 6.10 11.77
C VAL A 96 11.21 5.34 10.72
N PHE A 97 10.49 4.82 9.73
CA PHE A 97 11.05 4.07 8.63
C PHE A 97 10.82 4.84 7.33
N VAL A 98 11.83 4.82 6.46
CA VAL A 98 11.75 5.40 5.12
C VAL A 98 12.35 4.40 4.15
N ALA A 99 11.60 4.06 3.11
CA ALA A 99 12.02 3.23 2.00
C ALA A 99 11.94 4.06 0.71
N ASP A 100 13.04 4.11 -0.04
CA ASP A 100 13.07 4.66 -1.40
C ASP A 100 12.98 3.50 -2.39
N ILE A 101 11.88 3.45 -3.13
CA ILE A 101 11.61 2.39 -4.09
C ILE A 101 12.05 2.92 -5.46
N GLY A 102 13.26 2.53 -5.83
CA GLY A 102 13.80 2.80 -7.15
C GLY A 102 13.19 1.89 -8.20
N LEU A 103 13.02 2.40 -9.42
CA LEU A 103 12.81 1.54 -10.59
C LEU A 103 14.07 0.68 -10.79
N GLU A 104 13.90 -0.64 -10.87
CA GLU A 104 14.97 -1.52 -11.30
C GLU A 104 15.38 -1.09 -12.73
N LYS A 105 16.58 -0.53 -12.88
CA LYS A 105 17.17 -0.33 -14.21
C LYS A 105 17.61 -1.69 -14.71
N ARG A 106 16.76 -2.38 -15.48
CA ARG A 106 17.19 -3.47 -16.34
C ARG A 106 18.10 -2.86 -17.42
N TYR A 107 19.40 -3.07 -17.28
CA TYR A 107 20.40 -2.75 -18.30
C TYR A 107 20.35 -3.76 -19.44
#